data_AF-A0A8E1V1N7-F1
#
_entry.id   AF-A0A8E1V1N7-F1
#
_cell.length_a   1.000
_cell.length_b   1.000
_cell.length_c   1.000
_cell.angle_alpha   90.00
_cell.angle_beta   90.00
_cell.angle_gamma   90.00
#
_symmetry.space_group_name_H-M   'P 1'
#
loop_
_entity.id
_entity.type
_entity.pdbx_description
1 polymer ?
#
loop_
_entity_poly.entity_id
_entity_poly.type
_entity_poly.pdbx_seq_one_letter_code
_entity_poly.pdbx_strand_id
1 'polypeptide(L)'
;MRSTYTTIHKWIVGDLKLKKTLGERIDRLDNIFNSFYDKFYIVMISAPSQLDAFTIFETLNSRGKDLEVSDIIKNHLMALLHDDMDSANSAWQRISSAFNGDSHKISRFIRTYWAASHKVIQESKLYRAISQEITNMSDATTFLKDLDALVEVYSVLDSPIAPKSHYEFFRNKLITQHLDILNRLHVMLYYPIVMSMYYRDYREDDILKAIRVCLETI
;
A
#
# COMPACT_ATOMS: atom_id res chain seq x y z
N MET A 1 8.31 -14.59 -7.45
CA MET A 1 9.59 -15.13 -7.99
C MET A 1 9.74 -16.64 -7.83
N ARG A 2 9.53 -17.24 -6.63
CA ARG A 2 9.61 -18.72 -6.47
C ARG A 2 8.70 -19.49 -7.43
N SER A 3 7.45 -19.04 -7.62
CA SER A 3 6.52 -19.67 -8.57
C SER A 3 7.01 -19.65 -10.02
N THR A 4 7.53 -18.51 -10.49
CA THR A 4 8.07 -18.34 -11.85
C THR A 4 9.28 -19.25 -12.11
N TYR A 5 10.22 -19.31 -11.16
CA TYR A 5 11.36 -20.21 -11.22
C TYR A 5 10.92 -21.68 -11.32
N THR A 6 10.00 -22.10 -10.45
CA THR A 6 9.48 -23.47 -10.44
C THR A 6 8.79 -23.82 -11.75
N THR A 7 8.03 -22.89 -12.35
CA THR A 7 7.37 -23.08 -13.64
C THR A 7 8.38 -23.25 -14.78
N ILE A 8 9.38 -22.37 -14.88
CA ILE A 8 10.41 -22.45 -15.92
C ILE A 8 11.22 -23.75 -15.76
N HIS A 9 11.62 -24.08 -14.54
CA HIS A 9 12.35 -25.32 -14.24
C HIS A 9 11.55 -26.55 -14.66
N LYS A 10 10.25 -26.62 -14.32
CA LYS A 10 9.38 -27.73 -14.73
C LYS A 10 9.28 -27.85 -16.25
N TRP A 11 9.20 -26.73 -16.97
CA TRP A 11 9.15 -26.72 -18.43
C TRP A 11 10.44 -27.26 -19.05
N ILE A 12 11.61 -26.76 -18.60
CA ILE A 12 12.91 -27.22 -19.08
C ILE A 12 13.09 -28.72 -18.81
N VAL A 13 12.82 -29.17 -17.57
CA VAL A 13 12.93 -30.59 -17.22
C VAL A 13 11.95 -31.46 -18.01
N GLY A 14 10.74 -30.98 -18.26
CA GLY A 14 9.75 -31.66 -19.09
C GLY A 14 10.23 -31.84 -20.52
N ASP A 15 10.79 -30.79 -21.12
CA ASP A 15 11.33 -30.80 -22.48
C ASP A 15 12.56 -31.71 -22.62
N LEU A 16 13.44 -31.76 -21.61
CA LEU A 16 14.59 -32.66 -21.60
C LEU A 16 14.20 -34.15 -21.55
N LYS A 17 13.06 -34.49 -20.94
CA LYS A 17 12.55 -35.88 -20.92
C LYS A 17 12.13 -36.37 -22.30
N LEU A 18 11.81 -35.47 -23.23
CA LEU A 18 11.47 -35.80 -24.61
C LEU A 18 12.72 -36.15 -25.45
N LYS A 19 13.93 -35.87 -24.95
CA LYS A 19 15.20 -36.18 -25.59
C LYS A 19 15.70 -37.56 -25.14
N LYS A 20 16.03 -38.41 -26.11
CA LYS A 20 16.32 -39.83 -25.91
C LYS A 20 17.78 -40.06 -25.54
N THR A 21 18.69 -39.27 -26.10
CA THR A 21 20.13 -39.41 -25.84
C THR A 21 20.66 -38.30 -24.93
N LEU A 22 21.82 -38.55 -24.32
CA LEU A 22 22.53 -37.54 -23.53
C LEU A 22 22.96 -36.35 -24.39
N GLY A 23 23.42 -36.60 -25.63
CA GLY A 23 23.81 -35.55 -26.58
C GLY A 23 22.66 -34.61 -26.91
N GLU A 24 21.49 -35.15 -27.24
CA GLU A 24 20.29 -34.33 -27.52
C GLU A 24 19.85 -33.46 -26.33
N ARG A 25 20.11 -33.91 -25.09
CA ARG A 25 19.81 -33.13 -23.88
C ARG A 25 20.79 -31.99 -23.68
N ILE A 26 22.07 -32.24 -23.92
CA ILE A 26 23.13 -31.22 -23.86
C ILE A 26 22.87 -30.15 -24.91
N ASP A 27 22.67 -30.55 -26.17
CA ASP A 27 22.36 -29.63 -27.27
C ASP A 27 21.13 -28.77 -26.97
N ARG A 28 20.12 -29.37 -26.31
CA ARG A 28 18.91 -28.63 -25.94
C ARG A 28 19.16 -27.60 -24.85
N LEU A 29 19.93 -27.94 -23.82
CA LEU A 29 20.31 -27.01 -22.77
C LEU A 29 21.13 -25.84 -23.33
N ASP A 30 22.10 -26.13 -24.21
CA ASP A 30 22.91 -25.10 -24.85
C ASP A 30 22.05 -24.15 -25.70
N ASN A 31 21.08 -24.69 -26.45
CA ASN A 31 20.15 -23.86 -27.20
C ASN A 31 19.26 -22.96 -26.32
N ILE A 32 18.81 -23.47 -25.17
CA ILE A 32 18.05 -22.67 -24.20
C ILE A 32 18.95 -21.58 -23.61
N PHE A 33 20.17 -21.93 -23.19
CA PHE A 33 21.14 -20.98 -22.67
C PHE A 33 21.46 -19.87 -23.68
N ASN A 34 21.82 -20.23 -24.91
CA ASN A 34 22.12 -19.27 -25.97
C ASN A 34 20.90 -18.40 -26.30
N SER A 35 19.69 -18.96 -26.26
CA SER A 35 18.47 -18.15 -26.44
C SER A 35 18.30 -17.10 -25.34
N PHE A 36 18.61 -17.42 -24.08
CA PHE A 36 18.60 -16.43 -23.00
C PHE A 36 19.74 -15.42 -23.12
N TYR A 37 20.94 -15.90 -23.46
CA TYR A 37 22.14 -15.07 -23.54
C TYR A 37 22.10 -14.08 -24.72
N ASP A 38 21.69 -14.54 -25.91
CA ASP A 38 21.74 -13.73 -27.13
C ASP A 38 20.50 -12.86 -27.36
N LYS A 39 19.33 -13.27 -26.85
CA LYS A 39 18.04 -12.62 -27.16
C LYS A 39 17.46 -11.79 -26.02
N PHE A 40 18.00 -11.88 -24.81
CA PHE A 40 17.55 -11.08 -23.67
C PHE A 40 18.62 -10.09 -23.27
N TYR A 41 18.20 -8.83 -23.12
CA TYR A 41 19.06 -7.77 -22.61
C TYR A 41 18.50 -7.29 -21.27
N ILE A 42 19.38 -7.17 -20.27
CA ILE A 42 19.04 -6.57 -18.98
C ILE A 42 19.40 -5.09 -19.06
N VAL A 43 18.40 -4.22 -18.99
CA VAL A 43 18.61 -2.78 -18.86
C VAL A 43 18.81 -2.45 -17.39
N MET A 44 20.02 -2.07 -17.03
CA MET A 44 20.36 -1.60 -15.68
C MET A 44 20.25 -0.07 -15.66
N ILE A 45 19.36 0.45 -14.82
CA ILE A 45 19.28 1.89 -14.55
C ILE A 45 19.74 2.11 -13.12
N SER A 46 20.76 2.94 -12.95
CA SER A 46 21.29 3.31 -11.64
C SER A 46 20.86 4.72 -11.29
N ALA A 47 20.53 4.93 -10.02
CA ALA A 47 20.17 6.24 -9.49
C ALA A 47 21.06 6.55 -8.28
N PRO A 48 21.43 7.83 -8.06
CA PRO A 48 22.33 8.20 -6.96
C PRO A 48 21.67 8.08 -5.58
N SER A 49 20.33 8.03 -5.52
CA SER A 49 19.59 7.76 -4.28
C SER A 49 18.35 6.91 -4.54
N GLN A 50 17.78 6.33 -3.49
CA GLN A 50 16.50 5.61 -3.55
C GLN A 50 15.35 6.52 -4.00
N LEU A 51 15.40 7.81 -3.66
CA LEU A 51 14.39 8.79 -4.09
C LEU A 51 14.47 9.09 -5.60
N ASP A 52 15.69 9.16 -6.14
CA ASP A 52 15.91 9.31 -7.58
C ASP A 52 15.49 8.03 -8.32
N ALA A 53 15.79 6.85 -7.75
CA ALA A 53 15.34 5.56 -8.27
C ALA A 53 13.80 5.49 -8.34
N PHE A 54 13.12 5.95 -7.29
CA PHE A 54 11.66 6.05 -7.26
C PHE A 54 11.13 6.97 -8.36
N THR A 55 11.74 8.16 -8.53
CA THR A 55 11.28 9.12 -9.55
C THR A 55 11.42 8.55 -10.97
N ILE A 56 12.54 7.86 -11.24
CA ILE A 56 12.74 7.13 -12.50
C ILE A 56 11.67 6.04 -12.66
N PHE A 57 11.42 5.26 -11.60
CA PHE A 57 10.47 4.16 -11.60
C PHE A 57 9.03 4.63 -11.88
N GLU A 58 8.56 5.66 -11.19
CA GLU A 58 7.24 6.28 -11.43
C GLU A 58 7.09 6.76 -12.88
N THR A 59 8.13 7.41 -13.40
CA THR A 59 8.14 7.89 -14.78
C THR A 59 8.03 6.74 -15.78
N LEU A 60 8.72 5.62 -15.52
CA LEU A 60 8.69 4.42 -16.37
C LEU A 60 7.37 3.65 -16.26
N ASN A 61 6.76 3.58 -15.07
CA ASN A 61 5.53 2.82 -14.83
C ASN A 61 4.27 3.45 -15.40
N SER A 62 4.27 4.77 -15.69
CA SER A 62 3.16 5.54 -16.26
C SER A 62 2.54 5.00 -17.58
N ARG A 63 3.02 3.87 -18.11
CA ARG A 63 2.57 3.21 -19.34
C ARG A 63 2.07 1.77 -19.12
N GLY A 64 2.01 1.27 -17.88
CA GLY A 64 1.61 -0.11 -17.51
C GLY A 64 0.55 -0.17 -16.41
N LYS A 65 0.39 -1.33 -15.75
CA LYS A 65 -0.38 -1.41 -14.50
C LYS A 65 0.45 -0.75 -13.40
N ASP A 66 0.06 0.45 -13.00
CA ASP A 66 0.81 1.26 -12.03
C ASP A 66 1.02 0.49 -10.72
N LEU A 67 2.25 0.52 -10.21
CA LEU A 67 2.48 0.19 -8.81
C LEU A 67 1.87 1.32 -7.99
N GLU A 68 1.10 0.94 -6.99
CA GLU A 68 0.46 1.91 -6.11
C GLU A 68 1.50 2.47 -5.13
N VAL A 69 1.34 3.74 -4.76
CA VAL A 69 2.29 4.41 -3.86
C VAL A 69 2.39 3.67 -2.51
N SER A 70 1.32 3.02 -2.08
CA SER A 70 1.30 2.14 -0.90
C SER A 70 2.24 0.94 -1.01
N ASP A 71 2.41 0.33 -2.18
CA ASP A 71 3.32 -0.80 -2.38
C ASP A 71 4.78 -0.35 -2.23
N ILE A 72 5.08 0.86 -2.67
CA ILE A 72 6.43 1.46 -2.56
C ILE A 72 6.71 1.85 -1.10
N ILE A 73 5.73 2.46 -0.42
CA ILE A 73 5.81 2.75 1.02
C ILE A 73 6.02 1.46 1.81
N LYS A 74 5.28 0.39 1.49
CA LYS A 74 5.47 -0.93 2.12
C LYS A 74 6.92 -1.38 2.00
N ASN A 75 7.47 -1.38 0.80
CA ASN A 75 8.84 -1.84 0.57
C ASN A 75 9.86 -1.02 1.38
N HIS A 76 9.65 0.30 1.48
CA HIS A 76 10.46 1.19 2.31
C HIS A 76 10.39 0.81 3.79
N LEU A 77 9.19 0.58 4.32
CA LEU A 77 9.00 0.12 5.71
C LEU A 77 9.67 -1.24 5.95
N MET A 78 9.51 -2.20 5.04
CA MET A 78 10.12 -3.53 5.17
C MET A 78 11.65 -3.47 5.13
N ALA A 79 12.24 -2.55 4.37
CA ALA A 79 13.68 -2.35 4.36
C ALA A 79 14.20 -1.81 5.71
N LEU A 80 13.45 -0.89 6.33
CA LEU A 80 13.80 -0.33 7.65
C LEU A 80 13.54 -1.30 8.81
N LEU A 81 12.55 -2.18 8.68
CA LEU A 81 12.12 -3.15 9.69
C LEU A 81 12.66 -4.57 9.44
N HIS A 82 13.81 -4.70 8.77
CA HIS A 82 14.35 -5.99 8.35
C HIS A 82 14.65 -6.95 9.52
N ASP A 83 14.98 -6.43 10.69
CA ASP A 83 15.25 -7.21 11.90
C ASP A 83 13.97 -7.79 12.56
N ASP A 84 12.79 -7.21 12.26
CA ASP A 84 11.49 -7.64 12.78
C ASP A 84 10.45 -7.80 11.65
N MET A 85 10.88 -8.46 10.56
CA MET A 85 10.06 -8.61 9.36
C MET A 85 8.74 -9.33 9.60
N ASP A 86 8.68 -10.30 10.51
CA ASP A 86 7.45 -11.07 10.76
C ASP A 86 6.36 -10.21 11.40
N SER A 87 6.73 -9.39 12.39
CA SER A 87 5.83 -8.42 13.03
C SER A 87 5.38 -7.35 12.04
N ALA A 88 6.33 -6.77 11.29
CA ALA A 88 6.06 -5.74 10.29
C ALA A 88 5.11 -6.25 9.20
N ASN A 89 5.35 -7.46 8.67
CA ASN A 89 4.45 -8.08 7.69
C ASN A 89 3.08 -8.36 8.30
N SER A 90 3.00 -8.85 9.54
CA SER A 90 1.73 -9.11 10.20
C SER A 90 0.90 -7.84 10.40
N ALA A 91 1.51 -6.74 10.82
CA ALA A 91 0.85 -5.44 10.94
C ALA A 91 0.39 -4.90 9.58
N TRP A 92 1.25 -4.96 8.56
CA TRP A 92 0.84 -4.58 7.21
C TRP A 92 -0.32 -5.42 6.68
N GLN A 93 -0.34 -6.73 6.95
CA GLN A 93 -1.45 -7.60 6.55
C GLN A 93 -2.76 -7.21 7.21
N ARG A 94 -2.77 -6.82 8.49
CA ARG A 94 -3.98 -6.31 9.16
C ARG A 94 -4.51 -5.06 8.46
N ILE A 95 -3.65 -4.09 8.20
CA ILE A 95 -4.00 -2.86 7.48
C ILE A 95 -4.54 -3.19 6.08
N SER A 96 -3.83 -4.03 5.34
CA SER A 96 -4.18 -4.42 3.97
C SER A 96 -5.51 -5.18 3.89
N SER A 97 -5.81 -6.01 4.90
CA SER A 97 -7.04 -6.80 4.97
C SER A 97 -8.28 -5.92 5.09
N ALA A 98 -8.21 -4.76 5.76
CA ALA A 98 -9.32 -3.80 5.83
C ALA A 98 -9.75 -3.28 4.44
N PHE A 99 -8.86 -3.38 3.45
CA PHE A 99 -9.09 -2.96 2.08
C PHE A 99 -9.10 -4.12 1.08
N ASN A 100 -9.22 -5.37 1.53
CA ASN A 100 -9.15 -6.58 0.68
C ASN A 100 -7.87 -6.66 -0.19
N GLY A 101 -6.76 -6.09 0.28
CA GLY A 101 -5.52 -6.04 -0.50
C GLY A 101 -5.52 -5.01 -1.64
N ASP A 102 -6.49 -4.11 -1.69
CA ASP A 102 -6.56 -3.04 -2.69
C ASP A 102 -5.51 -1.94 -2.39
N SER A 103 -4.37 -2.01 -3.07
CA SER A 103 -3.28 -1.06 -2.90
C SER A 103 -3.68 0.40 -3.19
N HIS A 104 -4.67 0.65 -4.05
CA HIS A 104 -5.15 2.00 -4.32
C HIS A 104 -5.87 2.59 -3.11
N LYS A 105 -6.76 1.80 -2.48
CA LYS A 105 -7.42 2.20 -1.23
C LYS A 105 -6.41 2.43 -0.10
N ILE A 106 -5.37 1.61 -0.02
CA ILE A 106 -4.29 1.79 0.95
C ILE A 106 -3.51 3.09 0.67
N SER A 107 -3.23 3.44 -0.59
CA SER A 107 -2.58 4.71 -0.96
C SER A 107 -3.42 5.90 -0.48
N ARG A 108 -4.74 5.86 -0.71
CA ARG A 108 -5.67 6.91 -0.23
C ARG A 108 -5.70 6.99 1.29
N PHE A 109 -5.74 5.85 1.99
CA PHE A 109 -5.68 5.80 3.45
C PHE A 109 -4.41 6.45 4.01
N ILE A 110 -3.25 6.05 3.51
CA ILE A 110 -1.96 6.60 3.96
C ILE A 110 -1.88 8.10 3.67
N ARG A 111 -2.43 8.55 2.53
CA ARG A 111 -2.49 9.98 2.19
C ARG A 111 -3.37 10.77 3.17
N THR A 112 -4.49 10.19 3.60
CA THR A 112 -5.38 10.81 4.59
C THR A 112 -4.75 10.83 5.97
N TYR A 113 -4.08 9.74 6.39
CA TYR A 113 -3.26 9.72 7.60
C TYR A 113 -2.22 10.85 7.57
N TRP A 114 -1.48 10.98 6.48
CA TRP A 114 -0.50 12.04 6.31
C TRP A 114 -1.11 13.43 6.48
N ALA A 115 -2.27 13.67 5.85
CA ALA A 115 -2.99 14.94 5.95
C ALA A 115 -3.57 15.24 7.35
N ALA A 116 -3.65 14.25 8.24
CA ALA A 116 -4.17 14.43 9.61
C ALA A 116 -3.16 15.10 10.55
N SER A 117 -1.87 15.02 10.20
CA SER A 117 -0.74 15.58 10.96
C SER A 117 0.13 16.55 10.15
N HIS A 118 0.02 16.52 8.81
CA HIS A 118 0.81 17.33 7.89
C HIS A 118 -0.07 18.08 6.88
N LYS A 119 0.58 18.88 6.03
CA LYS A 119 -0.08 19.52 4.88
C LYS A 119 -0.63 18.47 3.90
N VAL A 120 -1.77 18.79 3.30
CA VAL A 120 -2.34 17.99 2.21
C VAL A 120 -1.40 18.00 1.00
N ILE A 121 -1.10 16.82 0.47
CA ILE A 121 -0.24 16.64 -0.71
C ILE A 121 -0.91 15.76 -1.76
N GLN A 122 -0.41 15.87 -2.98
CA GLN A 122 -0.76 14.95 -4.08
C GLN A 122 -0.16 13.57 -3.82
N GLU A 123 -0.84 12.54 -4.29
CA GLU A 123 -0.42 11.14 -4.12
C GLU A 123 0.97 10.88 -4.71
N SER A 124 1.29 11.46 -5.87
CA SER A 124 2.62 11.39 -6.50
C SER A 124 3.76 11.95 -5.65
N LYS A 125 3.47 12.74 -4.61
CA LYS A 125 4.46 13.31 -3.67
C LYS A 125 4.50 12.57 -2.33
N LEU A 126 3.58 11.63 -2.11
CA LEU A 126 3.36 11.00 -0.82
C LEU A 126 4.56 10.15 -0.40
N TYR A 127 5.08 9.27 -1.28
CA TYR A 127 6.27 8.48 -0.96
C TYR A 127 7.45 9.38 -0.59
N ARG A 128 7.73 10.41 -1.39
CA ARG A 128 8.83 11.34 -1.14
C ARG A 128 8.72 12.01 0.23
N ALA A 129 7.53 12.46 0.61
CA ALA A 129 7.30 13.10 1.90
C ALA A 129 7.54 12.10 3.05
N ILE A 130 6.98 10.90 2.93
CA ILE A 130 7.12 9.83 3.92
C ILE A 130 8.57 9.38 4.06
N SER A 131 9.28 9.12 2.96
CA SER A 131 10.66 8.63 2.99
C SER A 131 11.66 9.63 3.58
N GLN A 132 11.30 10.91 3.62
CA GLN A 132 12.12 11.97 4.22
C GLN A 132 12.00 12.03 5.74
N GLU A 133 10.84 11.63 6.29
CA GLU A 133 10.59 11.65 7.73
C GLU A 133 10.80 10.26 8.36
N ILE A 134 10.47 9.20 7.64
CA ILE A 134 10.63 7.82 8.10
C ILE A 134 11.95 7.28 7.58
N THR A 135 13.00 7.43 8.39
CA THR A 135 14.38 7.16 7.95
C THR A 135 15.05 6.03 8.72
N ASN A 136 14.49 5.64 9.86
CA ASN A 136 15.04 4.60 10.72
C ASN A 136 13.95 3.63 11.23
N MET A 137 14.38 2.57 11.90
CA MET A 137 13.51 1.51 12.43
C MET A 137 12.45 2.05 13.40
N SER A 138 12.79 3.01 14.26
CA SER A 138 11.88 3.58 15.25
C SER A 138 10.75 4.38 14.58
N ASP A 139 11.09 5.22 13.60
CA ASP A 139 10.11 5.98 12.81
C ASP A 139 9.16 5.01 12.10
N ALA A 140 9.71 3.98 11.44
CA ALA A 140 8.94 3.01 10.67
C ALA A 140 7.99 2.20 11.56
N THR A 141 8.46 1.81 12.76
CA THR A 141 7.64 1.10 13.75
C THR A 141 6.48 1.97 14.22
N THR A 142 6.75 3.24 14.54
CA THR A 142 5.73 4.19 15.00
C THR A 142 4.68 4.44 13.92
N PHE A 143 5.14 4.72 12.69
CA PHE A 143 4.25 4.93 11.56
C PHE A 143 3.35 3.72 11.28
N LEU A 144 3.91 2.51 11.28
CA LEU A 144 3.12 1.30 11.04
C LEU A 144 2.08 1.06 12.15
N LYS A 145 2.44 1.35 13.40
CA LYS A 145 1.53 1.28 14.55
C LYS A 145 0.39 2.30 14.42
N ASP A 146 0.70 3.52 13.99
CA ASP A 146 -0.30 4.56 13.79
C ASP A 146 -1.29 4.20 12.67
N LEU A 147 -0.78 3.64 11.56
CA LEU A 147 -1.64 3.13 10.50
C LEU A 147 -2.54 2.00 11.00
N ASP A 148 -2.01 1.04 11.78
CA ASP A 148 -2.79 -0.06 12.36
C ASP A 148 -3.86 0.46 13.33
N ALA A 149 -3.56 1.51 14.11
CA ALA A 149 -4.51 2.14 15.02
C ALA A 149 -5.65 2.91 14.32
N LEU A 150 -5.40 3.38 13.10
CA LEU A 150 -6.33 4.26 12.38
C LEU A 150 -7.05 3.61 11.21
N VAL A 151 -6.65 2.40 10.80
CA VAL A 151 -7.26 1.71 9.67
C VAL A 151 -8.74 1.43 9.89
N GLU A 152 -9.13 1.08 11.12
CA GLU A 152 -10.52 0.78 11.44
C GLU A 152 -11.41 2.03 11.31
N VAL A 153 -11.04 3.14 11.96
CA VAL A 153 -11.83 4.38 11.83
C VAL A 153 -11.87 4.87 10.38
N TYR A 154 -10.77 4.78 9.62
CA TYR A 154 -10.79 5.13 8.20
C TYR A 154 -11.75 4.25 7.39
N SER A 155 -11.78 2.95 7.64
CA SER A 155 -12.70 2.03 6.95
C SER A 155 -14.17 2.36 7.24
N VAL A 156 -14.49 2.84 8.45
CA VAL A 156 -15.80 3.37 8.81
C VAL A 156 -16.11 4.65 8.06
N LEU A 157 -15.12 5.53 7.86
CA LEU A 157 -15.32 6.74 7.06
C LEU A 157 -15.60 6.40 5.58
N ASP A 158 -14.82 5.49 4.97
CA ASP A 158 -14.96 5.05 3.56
C ASP A 158 -16.25 4.24 3.32
N SER A 159 -16.77 3.55 4.34
CA SER A 159 -18.05 2.83 4.25
C SER A 159 -18.84 2.85 5.57
N PRO A 160 -19.59 3.93 5.86
CA PRO A 160 -20.21 4.12 7.18
C PRO A 160 -21.30 3.11 7.55
N ILE A 161 -21.90 2.45 6.55
CA ILE A 161 -23.07 1.59 6.73
C ILE A 161 -22.79 0.10 6.52
N ALA A 162 -21.62 -0.27 6.00
CA ALA A 162 -21.28 -1.65 5.68
C ALA A 162 -19.80 -1.95 5.91
N PRO A 163 -19.45 -3.08 6.55
CA PRO A 163 -20.32 -4.05 7.22
C PRO A 163 -21.07 -3.48 8.44
N LYS A 164 -21.97 -4.26 9.04
CA LYS A 164 -22.79 -3.85 10.20
C LYS A 164 -21.95 -3.28 11.35
N SER A 165 -20.74 -3.78 11.56
CA SER A 165 -19.82 -3.25 12.59
C SER A 165 -19.49 -1.77 12.38
N HIS A 166 -19.44 -1.27 11.15
CA HIS A 166 -19.20 0.16 10.88
C HIS A 166 -20.36 1.03 11.36
N TYR A 167 -21.59 0.56 11.18
CA TYR A 167 -22.77 1.23 11.71
C TYR A 167 -22.79 1.25 13.25
N GLU A 168 -22.10 0.27 13.87
CA GLU A 168 -22.00 0.11 15.32
C GLU A 168 -20.75 0.72 15.95
N PHE A 169 -19.80 1.19 15.14
CA PHE A 169 -18.49 1.67 15.57
C PHE A 169 -18.58 2.84 16.57
N PHE A 170 -19.32 3.90 16.21
CA PHE A 170 -19.59 5.00 17.13
C PHE A 170 -20.83 4.70 17.99
N ARG A 171 -20.74 5.04 19.28
CA ARG A 171 -21.86 4.91 20.23
C ARG A 171 -22.97 5.89 19.86
N ASN A 172 -22.59 7.12 19.54
CA ASN A 172 -23.48 8.18 19.09
C ASN A 172 -23.88 7.96 17.62
N LYS A 173 -25.08 7.42 17.42
CA LYS A 173 -25.62 7.12 16.08
C LYS A 173 -25.77 8.33 15.16
N LEU A 174 -25.81 9.55 15.70
CA LEU A 174 -25.80 10.76 14.87
C LEU A 174 -24.50 10.91 14.09
N ILE A 175 -23.36 10.43 14.61
CA ILE A 175 -22.09 10.43 13.88
C ILE A 175 -22.25 9.59 12.63
N THR A 176 -22.61 8.31 12.78
CA THR A 176 -22.79 7.38 11.67
C THR A 176 -23.81 7.88 10.64
N GLN A 177 -24.92 8.49 11.09
CA GLN A 177 -25.92 9.09 10.19
C GLN A 177 -25.33 10.23 9.35
N HIS A 178 -24.59 11.15 9.97
CA HIS A 178 -23.93 12.24 9.24
C HIS A 178 -22.82 11.75 8.32
N LEU A 179 -22.07 10.71 8.74
CA LEU A 179 -21.07 10.07 7.89
C LEU A 179 -21.72 9.44 6.65
N ASP A 180 -22.86 8.76 6.76
CA ASP A 180 -23.60 8.22 5.61
C ASP A 180 -24.02 9.34 4.64
N ILE A 181 -24.52 10.47 5.16
CA ILE A 181 -24.87 11.64 4.34
C ILE A 181 -23.64 12.15 3.59
N LEU A 182 -22.54 12.43 4.30
CA LEU A 182 -21.31 12.95 3.68
C LEU A 182 -20.72 11.98 2.65
N ASN A 183 -20.76 10.68 2.93
CA ASN A 183 -20.30 9.64 2.02
C ASN A 183 -21.14 9.58 0.74
N ARG A 184 -22.46 9.71 0.83
CA ARG A 184 -23.37 9.79 -0.33
C ARG A 184 -23.18 11.07 -1.15
N LEU A 185 -22.76 12.15 -0.50
CA LEU A 185 -22.39 13.41 -1.15
C LEU A 185 -20.95 13.40 -1.69
N HIS A 186 -20.21 12.30 -1.53
CA HIS A 186 -18.81 12.15 -1.93
C HIS A 186 -17.86 13.20 -1.35
N VAL A 187 -18.15 13.69 -0.14
CA VAL A 187 -17.28 14.63 0.56
C VAL A 187 -16.23 13.85 1.36
N MET A 188 -14.95 14.18 1.16
CA MET A 188 -13.84 13.44 1.80
C MET A 188 -12.93 14.33 2.66
N LEU A 189 -13.12 15.66 2.59
CA LEU A 189 -12.23 16.65 3.23
C LEU A 189 -12.21 16.55 4.76
N TYR A 190 -13.26 15.98 5.36
CA TYR A 190 -13.37 15.81 6.81
C TYR A 190 -12.60 14.60 7.34
N TYR A 191 -12.13 13.69 6.49
CA TYR A 191 -11.51 12.43 6.93
C TYR A 191 -10.26 12.67 7.79
N PRO A 192 -9.29 13.53 7.38
CA PRO A 192 -8.12 13.79 8.21
C PRO A 192 -8.47 14.40 9.57
N ILE A 193 -9.54 15.21 9.63
CA ILE A 193 -10.02 15.84 10.86
C ILE A 193 -10.53 14.76 11.81
N VAL A 194 -11.44 13.90 11.36
CA VAL A 194 -12.01 12.83 12.19
C VAL A 194 -10.92 11.84 12.62
N MET A 195 -9.99 11.48 11.73
CA MET A 195 -8.86 10.62 12.09
C MET A 195 -7.97 11.26 13.16
N SER A 196 -7.64 12.55 13.04
CA SER A 196 -6.82 13.26 14.02
C SER A 196 -7.50 13.36 15.38
N MET A 197 -8.81 13.63 15.40
CA MET A 197 -9.60 13.68 16.64
C MET A 197 -9.71 12.29 17.29
N TYR A 198 -9.95 11.25 16.49
CA TYR A 198 -10.01 9.87 16.98
C TYR A 198 -8.66 9.42 17.56
N TYR A 199 -7.55 9.68 16.85
CA TYR A 199 -6.20 9.33 17.32
C TYR A 199 -5.82 10.00 18.64
N ARG A 200 -6.39 11.17 18.93
CA ARG A 200 -6.15 11.94 20.17
C ARG A 200 -7.21 11.69 21.25
N ASP A 201 -8.00 10.63 21.13
CA ASP A 201 -9.04 10.24 22.09
C ASP A 201 -10.07 11.35 22.40
N TYR A 202 -10.44 12.15 21.39
CA TYR A 202 -11.52 13.13 21.57
C TYR A 202 -12.86 12.42 21.81
N ARG A 203 -13.73 13.07 22.59
CA ARG A 203 -15.09 12.57 22.83
C ARG A 203 -15.89 12.59 21.54
N GLU A 204 -16.78 11.60 21.39
CA GLU A 204 -17.69 11.51 20.24
C GLU A 204 -18.52 12.79 20.03
N ASP A 205 -18.94 13.48 21.09
CA ASP A 205 -19.67 14.76 20.96
C ASP A 205 -18.84 15.86 20.29
N ASP A 206 -17.53 15.84 20.49
CA ASP A 206 -16.63 16.81 19.86
C ASP A 206 -16.35 16.43 18.40
N ILE A 207 -16.22 15.13 18.10
CA ILE A 207 -16.16 14.61 16.71
C ILE A 207 -17.44 14.96 15.95
N LEU A 208 -18.61 14.80 16.57
CA LEU A 208 -19.90 15.13 15.98
C LEU A 208 -20.01 16.63 15.64
N LYS A 209 -19.49 17.52 16.48
CA LYS A 209 -19.44 18.96 16.17
C LYS A 209 -18.60 19.24 14.92
N ALA A 210 -17.42 18.62 14.81
CA ALA A 210 -16.56 18.81 13.63
C ALA A 210 -17.26 18.33 12.34
N ILE A 211 -17.92 17.16 12.40
CA ILE A 211 -18.68 16.61 11.27
C ILE A 211 -19.84 17.53 10.86
N ARG A 212 -20.55 18.12 11.84
CA ARG A 212 -21.66 19.07 11.57
C ARG A 212 -21.19 20.33 10.86
N VAL A 213 -20.06 20.90 11.29
CA VAL A 213 -19.48 22.06 10.60
C VAL A 213 -19.21 21.74 9.14
N CYS A 214 -18.70 20.54 8.83
CA CYS A 214 -18.50 20.13 7.44
C CYS A 214 -19.82 20.03 6.65
N LEU A 215 -20.89 19.52 7.27
CA LEU A 215 -22.21 19.45 6.63
C LEU A 215 -22.82 20.82 6.35
N GLU A 216 -22.63 21.80 7.24
CA GLU A 216 -23.14 23.16 7.09
C GLU A 216 -22.41 23.96 6.00
N THR A 217 -21.22 23.52 5.59
CA THR A 217 -20.38 24.18 4.58
C THR A 217 -20.57 23.65 3.15
N ILE A 218 -21.45 22.65 2.94
CA ILE A 218 -21.78 22.03 1.64
C ILE A 218 -23.09 22.61 1.13
#